data_AF-A0A1H1AV06-F1
#
_entry.id   AF-A0A1H1AV06-F1
#
_cell.length_a   1.000
_cell.length_b   1.000
_cell.length_c   1.000
_cell.angle_alpha   90.00
_cell.angle_beta   90.00
_cell.angle_gamma   90.00
#
_symmetry.space_group_name_H-M   'P 1'
#
loop_
_entity.id
_entity.type
_entity.pdbx_description
1 polymer ?
#
loop_
_entity_poly.entity_id
_entity_poly.type
_entity_poly.pdbx_seq_one_letter_code
_entity_poly.pdbx_strand_id
1 'polypeptide(L)'
;MLERGSPVVTEIVPPKVRLIGKTEFFPPEDVDWSTDADGGQALAEFAGRACYQSWSKPNPATATNAGYLGHIMEVGHLSVLEHGTVTFYVTGISRSLTHELIRHRHFSYSQLSQRYVPERDASMVEPDIIAEDPELHEKFLEATQASLEAYNELQQALQEKFADEPKATLRRKQARQAARAVLPNATETKIVVTGNYRAWRHFIAMRASEHADVEIRGLAIECLRQLQQAVPNVFGDFEITELRDGTEVASSPYVTEG
;
A
#
# COMPACT_ATOMS: atom_id res chain seq x y z
N MET A 1 -3.52 -47.03 7.71
CA MET A 1 -3.18 -46.37 6.43
C MET A 1 -3.76 -44.97 6.52
N LEU A 2 -2.96 -44.01 6.98
CA LEU A 2 -3.38 -42.61 7.07
C LEU A 2 -3.48 -42.09 5.64
N GLU A 3 -4.65 -41.62 5.23
CA GLU A 3 -4.84 -40.91 3.98
C GLU A 3 -3.86 -39.73 3.95
N ARG A 4 -2.86 -39.80 3.08
CA ARG A 4 -2.09 -38.61 2.72
C ARG A 4 -3.08 -37.72 1.99
N GLY A 5 -3.56 -36.67 2.66
CA GLY A 5 -4.33 -35.62 2.00
C GLY A 5 -3.55 -35.15 0.77
N SER A 6 -4.26 -34.79 -0.30
CA SER A 6 -3.66 -34.25 -1.53
C SER A 6 -2.57 -33.23 -1.17
N PRO A 7 -1.41 -33.24 -1.87
CA PRO A 7 -0.37 -32.26 -1.60
C PRO A 7 -0.99 -30.87 -1.69
N VAL A 8 -0.86 -30.10 -0.61
CA VAL A 8 -1.25 -28.69 -0.61
C VAL A 8 -0.35 -28.05 -1.65
N VAL A 9 -0.88 -27.65 -2.80
CA VAL A 9 -0.13 -26.92 -3.82
C VAL A 9 -0.06 -25.47 -3.35
N THR A 10 1.14 -24.89 -3.38
CA THR A 10 1.32 -23.47 -3.08
C THR A 10 0.43 -22.62 -3.99
N GLU A 11 -0.46 -21.82 -3.42
CA GLU A 11 -1.33 -20.90 -4.17
C GLU A 11 -0.60 -19.60 -4.48
N ILE A 12 -0.50 -19.22 -5.75
CA ILE A 12 0.02 -17.91 -6.18
C ILE A 12 -1.12 -16.90 -6.25
N VAL A 13 -0.93 -15.70 -5.68
CA VAL A 13 -1.96 -14.67 -5.61
C VAL A 13 -1.51 -13.34 -6.25
N PRO A 14 -2.32 -12.73 -7.12
CA PRO A 14 -2.00 -11.44 -7.72
C PRO A 14 -2.30 -10.27 -6.77
N PRO A 15 -1.60 -9.13 -6.91
CA PRO A 15 -1.86 -7.95 -6.12
C PRO A 15 -3.26 -7.40 -6.38
N LYS A 16 -3.93 -6.96 -5.31
CA LYS A 16 -5.21 -6.26 -5.37
C LYS A 16 -5.17 -5.05 -4.45
N VAL A 17 -5.32 -3.86 -5.03
CA VAL A 17 -5.38 -2.58 -4.31
C VAL A 17 -6.83 -2.10 -4.34
N ARG A 18 -7.40 -1.80 -3.17
CA ARG A 18 -8.79 -1.33 -3.06
C ARG A 18 -8.84 -0.06 -2.22
N LEU A 19 -9.28 1.04 -2.80
CA LEU A 19 -9.61 2.25 -2.04
C LEU A 19 -10.80 1.94 -1.13
N ILE A 20 -10.60 2.07 0.18
CA ILE A 20 -11.61 1.77 1.21
C ILE A 20 -11.98 2.97 2.08
N GLY A 21 -11.32 4.11 1.89
CA GLY A 21 -11.66 5.34 2.60
C GLY A 21 -11.06 6.56 1.91
N LYS A 22 -11.80 7.67 1.94
CA LYS A 22 -11.36 9.00 1.53
C LYS A 22 -12.05 10.07 2.36
N THR A 23 -11.49 11.27 2.40
CA THR A 23 -12.09 12.42 3.10
C THR A 23 -13.43 12.84 2.50
N GLU A 24 -14.43 12.98 3.37
CA GLU A 24 -15.64 13.77 3.14
C GLU A 24 -15.45 15.14 3.80
N PHE A 25 -15.96 16.20 3.16
CA PHE A 25 -15.78 17.56 3.63
C PHE A 25 -17.10 18.31 3.66
N PHE A 26 -17.35 19.00 4.78
CA PHE A 26 -18.51 19.84 5.02
C PHE A 26 -18.02 21.28 5.25
N PRO A 27 -18.19 22.20 4.29
CA PRO A 27 -17.75 23.58 4.46
C PRO A 27 -18.55 24.27 5.59
N PRO A 28 -17.91 25.11 6.43
CA PRO A 28 -18.61 25.83 7.48
C PRO A 28 -19.56 26.89 6.88
N GLU A 29 -20.80 26.93 7.38
CA GLU A 29 -21.88 27.77 6.85
C GLU A 29 -21.64 29.28 7.02
N ASP A 30 -20.79 29.67 7.98
CA ASP A 30 -20.47 31.07 8.30
C ASP A 30 -19.31 31.64 7.49
N VAL A 31 -18.71 30.84 6.59
CA VAL A 31 -17.67 31.29 5.67
C VAL A 31 -18.26 31.47 4.27
N ASP A 32 -18.25 32.70 3.77
CA ASP A 32 -18.69 33.05 2.41
C ASP A 32 -17.66 32.58 1.36
N TRP A 33 -17.60 31.26 1.14
CA TRP A 33 -16.75 30.61 0.18
C TRP A 33 -17.43 29.34 -0.35
N SER A 34 -17.20 29.06 -1.63
CA SER A 34 -17.56 27.80 -2.27
C SER A 34 -16.53 27.44 -3.34
N THR A 35 -16.51 26.17 -3.75
CA THR A 35 -15.59 25.70 -4.79
C THR A 35 -16.23 24.66 -5.72
N ASP A 36 -15.58 24.42 -6.84
CA ASP A 36 -15.99 23.50 -7.91
C ASP A 36 -15.54 22.05 -7.67
N ALA A 37 -15.27 21.70 -6.40
CA ALA A 37 -14.77 20.42 -5.96
C ALA A 37 -15.40 20.01 -4.62
N ASP A 38 -15.30 18.72 -4.29
CA ASP A 38 -15.75 18.13 -3.04
C ASP A 38 -14.61 17.42 -2.28
N GLY A 39 -14.96 16.80 -1.15
CA GLY A 39 -14.07 15.91 -0.40
C GLY A 39 -12.74 16.55 0.02
N GLY A 40 -11.69 15.74 0.04
CA GLY A 40 -10.39 16.18 0.57
C GLY A 40 -9.67 17.24 -0.28
N GLN A 41 -9.92 17.32 -1.59
CA GLN A 41 -9.33 18.38 -2.43
C GLN A 41 -10.00 19.75 -2.19
N ALA A 42 -11.30 19.77 -1.91
CA ALA A 42 -11.98 20.98 -1.43
C ALA A 42 -11.50 21.37 -0.02
N LEU A 43 -11.32 20.39 0.88
CA LEU A 43 -10.75 20.63 2.21
C LEU A 43 -9.33 21.24 2.13
N ALA A 44 -8.49 20.77 1.22
CA ALA A 44 -7.14 21.31 1.02
C ALA A 44 -7.16 22.77 0.54
N GLU A 45 -8.04 23.12 -0.40
CA GLU A 45 -8.24 24.53 -0.81
C GLU A 45 -8.75 25.37 0.36
N PHE A 46 -9.76 24.89 1.09
CA PHE A 46 -10.31 25.58 2.25
C PHE A 46 -9.22 25.87 3.29
N ALA A 47 -8.41 24.87 3.64
CA ALA A 47 -7.30 25.02 4.58
C ALA A 47 -6.27 26.06 4.08
N GLY A 48 -5.93 26.03 2.78
CA GLY A 48 -5.02 27.00 2.19
C GLY A 48 -5.58 28.44 2.25
N ARG A 49 -6.87 28.64 1.94
CA ARG A 49 -7.51 29.95 2.01
C ARG A 49 -7.65 30.44 3.45
N ALA A 50 -7.86 29.54 4.41
CA ALA A 50 -7.94 29.87 5.83
C ALA A 50 -6.67 30.58 6.34
N CYS A 51 -5.48 30.16 5.88
CA CYS A 51 -4.21 30.79 6.26
C CYS A 51 -4.14 32.29 5.92
N TYR A 52 -4.86 32.73 4.88
CA TYR A 52 -4.84 34.10 4.39
C TYR A 52 -6.19 34.82 4.51
N GLN A 53 -7.22 34.14 5.03
CA GLN A 53 -8.62 34.59 4.98
C GLN A 53 -9.05 35.00 3.55
N SER A 54 -8.55 34.29 2.53
CA SER A 54 -8.71 34.61 1.11
C SER A 54 -9.90 33.90 0.47
N TRP A 55 -11.09 34.13 1.04
CA TRP A 55 -12.34 33.51 0.64
C TRP A 55 -12.83 33.96 -0.74
N SER A 56 -12.56 35.22 -1.09
CA SER A 56 -12.82 35.72 -2.44
C SER A 56 -11.86 35.10 -3.48
N LYS A 57 -12.30 35.10 -4.75
CA LYS A 57 -11.57 34.48 -5.87
C LYS A 57 -11.18 35.52 -6.94
N PRO A 58 -10.35 36.54 -6.60
CA PRO A 58 -10.07 37.65 -7.50
C PRO A 58 -9.12 37.31 -8.64
N ASN A 59 -8.25 36.31 -8.49
CA ASN A 59 -7.34 35.85 -9.53
C ASN A 59 -7.99 34.71 -10.32
N PRO A 60 -8.30 34.89 -11.62
CA PRO A 60 -8.92 33.84 -12.43
C PRO A 60 -8.11 32.53 -12.48
N ALA A 61 -6.78 32.60 -12.40
CA ALA A 61 -5.91 31.42 -12.44
C ALA A 61 -6.05 30.50 -11.22
N THR A 62 -6.48 31.02 -10.07
CA THR A 62 -6.64 30.28 -8.81
C THR A 62 -8.08 30.35 -8.27
N ALA A 63 -9.03 30.66 -9.14
CA ALA A 63 -10.46 30.72 -8.80
C ALA A 63 -11.13 29.33 -8.78
N THR A 64 -10.57 28.36 -9.51
CA THR A 64 -10.98 26.95 -9.47
C THR A 64 -10.12 26.16 -8.49
N ASN A 65 -10.63 25.05 -7.97
CA ASN A 65 -9.90 24.16 -7.08
C ASN A 65 -8.64 23.61 -7.74
N ALA A 66 -8.73 23.19 -9.01
CA ALA A 66 -7.59 22.70 -9.77
C ALA A 66 -6.49 23.77 -9.92
N GLY A 67 -6.87 25.00 -10.29
CA GLY A 67 -5.92 26.11 -10.41
C GLY A 67 -5.30 26.49 -9.06
N TYR A 68 -6.11 26.51 -7.99
CA TYR A 68 -5.63 26.80 -6.64
C TYR A 68 -4.63 25.76 -6.14
N LEU A 69 -4.95 24.47 -6.27
CA LEU A 69 -4.06 23.39 -5.82
C LEU A 69 -2.81 23.27 -6.69
N GLY A 70 -2.92 23.52 -8.00
CA GLY A 70 -1.76 23.65 -8.89
C GLY A 70 -0.78 24.72 -8.39
N HIS A 71 -1.30 25.91 -8.05
CA HIS A 71 -0.49 26.98 -7.47
C HIS A 71 0.14 26.61 -6.12
N ILE A 72 -0.61 25.94 -5.23
CA ILE A 72 -0.10 25.44 -3.96
C ILE A 72 1.10 24.50 -4.15
N MET A 73 1.03 23.61 -5.15
CA MET A 73 2.13 22.70 -5.47
C MET A 73 3.33 23.43 -6.06
N GLU A 74 3.09 24.38 -6.99
CA GLU A 74 4.13 25.21 -7.61
C GLU A 74 4.94 26.02 -6.58
N VAL A 75 4.26 26.63 -5.60
CA VAL A 75 4.93 27.43 -4.56
C VAL A 75 5.39 26.61 -3.35
N GLY A 76 5.19 25.29 -3.36
CA GLY A 76 5.69 24.38 -2.32
C GLY A 76 4.94 24.44 -0.98
N HIS A 77 3.72 24.97 -0.93
CA HIS A 77 2.89 25.05 0.29
C HIS A 77 2.20 23.71 0.61
N LEU A 78 2.97 22.61 0.58
CA LEU A 78 2.45 21.24 0.57
C LEU A 78 1.77 20.80 1.88
N SER A 79 1.94 21.54 2.99
CA SER A 79 1.31 21.19 4.28
C SER A 79 -0.23 21.20 4.21
N VAL A 80 -0.82 22.02 3.33
CA VAL A 80 -2.30 22.04 3.17
C VAL A 80 -2.83 20.73 2.60
N LEU A 81 -2.00 19.95 1.90
CA LEU A 81 -2.34 18.62 1.38
C LEU A 81 -2.39 17.56 2.49
N GLU A 82 -1.94 17.88 3.71
CA GLU A 82 -1.96 16.93 4.84
C GLU A 82 -3.35 16.75 5.45
N HIS A 83 -4.31 17.62 5.14
CA HIS A 83 -5.67 17.55 5.66
C HIS A 83 -6.55 16.50 4.97
N GLY A 84 -6.31 16.24 3.69
CA GLY A 84 -7.02 15.20 2.95
C GLY A 84 -6.32 13.85 3.06
N THR A 85 -7.08 12.77 3.25
CA THR A 85 -6.56 11.40 3.41
C THR A 85 -7.25 10.39 2.50
N VAL A 86 -6.51 9.33 2.17
CA VAL A 86 -7.00 8.13 1.47
C VAL A 86 -6.46 6.89 2.19
N THR A 87 -7.30 5.85 2.23
CA THR A 87 -6.96 4.53 2.79
C THR A 87 -7.15 3.45 1.74
N PHE A 88 -6.14 2.59 1.59
CA PHE A 88 -6.21 1.38 0.78
C PHE A 88 -6.19 0.11 1.63
N TYR A 89 -6.92 -0.91 1.18
CA TYR A 89 -6.70 -2.30 1.59
C TYR A 89 -5.99 -3.03 0.46
N VAL A 90 -4.79 -3.53 0.77
CA VAL A 90 -3.90 -4.18 -0.19
C VAL A 90 -3.74 -5.65 0.19
N THR A 91 -3.94 -6.54 -0.78
CA THR A 91 -3.76 -8.01 -0.68
C THR A 91 -2.92 -8.50 -1.84
N GLY A 92 -2.40 -9.73 -1.80
CA GLY A 92 -1.56 -10.27 -2.87
C GLY A 92 -0.21 -9.53 -3.00
N ILE A 93 0.36 -9.08 -1.88
CA ILE A 93 1.69 -8.45 -1.81
C ILE A 93 2.60 -9.24 -0.89
N SER A 94 3.90 -9.24 -1.16
CA SER A 94 4.89 -10.04 -0.44
C SER A 94 5.25 -9.44 0.92
N ARG A 95 5.87 -10.25 1.78
CA ARG A 95 6.48 -9.77 3.04
C ARG A 95 7.65 -8.84 2.75
N SER A 96 8.47 -9.11 1.74
CA SER A 96 9.57 -8.21 1.33
C SER A 96 9.07 -6.83 0.95
N LEU A 97 8.04 -6.73 0.10
CA LEU A 97 7.46 -5.44 -0.29
C LEU A 97 6.97 -4.69 0.94
N THR A 98 6.24 -5.33 1.86
CA THR A 98 5.77 -4.61 3.05
C THR A 98 6.91 -4.14 3.94
N HIS A 99 8.06 -4.82 3.94
CA HIS A 99 9.23 -4.40 4.70
C HIS A 99 9.84 -3.10 4.18
N GLU A 100 9.70 -2.82 2.88
CA GLU A 100 10.02 -1.53 2.26
C GLU A 100 8.92 -0.49 2.46
N LEU A 101 7.66 -0.87 2.25
CA LEU A 101 6.50 0.01 2.37
C LEU A 101 6.46 0.68 3.74
N ILE A 102 6.61 -0.09 4.83
CA ILE A 102 6.52 0.44 6.20
C ILE A 102 7.68 1.38 6.59
N ARG A 103 8.67 1.57 5.72
CA ARG A 103 9.73 2.58 5.92
C ARG A 103 9.21 4.00 5.68
N HIS A 104 8.07 4.14 5.01
CA HIS A 104 7.34 5.39 4.87
C HIS A 104 6.59 5.72 6.17
N ARG A 105 7.19 6.56 7.01
CA ARG A 105 6.78 6.77 8.41
C ARG A 105 5.53 7.65 8.58
N HIS A 106 5.10 8.33 7.53
CA HIS A 106 3.91 9.20 7.54
C HIS A 106 2.64 8.52 7.02
N PHE A 107 2.66 7.19 6.95
CA PHE A 107 1.46 6.36 6.81
C PHE A 107 1.13 5.68 8.14
N SER A 108 -0.14 5.31 8.27
CA SER A 108 -0.63 4.40 9.31
C SER A 108 -0.88 3.02 8.71
N TYR A 109 -0.52 1.97 9.44
CA TYR A 109 -0.57 0.59 8.95
C TYR A 109 -1.37 -0.33 9.88
N SER A 110 -2.13 -1.25 9.30
CA SER A 110 -2.65 -2.43 10.00
C SER A 110 -2.44 -3.66 9.14
N GLN A 111 -1.56 -4.57 9.56
CA GLN A 111 -1.08 -5.68 8.74
C GLN A 111 -1.45 -7.04 9.33
N LEU A 112 -1.72 -8.01 8.44
CA LEU A 112 -1.86 -9.42 8.76
C LEU A 112 -0.70 -9.92 9.64
N SER A 113 -1.01 -10.46 10.81
CA SER A 113 0.01 -10.89 11.78
C SER A 113 0.26 -12.40 11.72
N GLN A 114 1.44 -12.80 11.26
CA GLN A 114 1.93 -14.19 11.32
C GLN A 114 2.07 -14.76 12.74
N ARG A 115 1.93 -13.93 13.79
CA ARG A 115 1.89 -14.40 15.19
C ARG A 115 0.50 -14.92 15.58
N TYR A 116 -0.53 -14.46 14.88
CA TYR A 116 -1.94 -14.68 15.23
C TYR A 116 -2.70 -15.45 14.16
N VAL A 117 -2.46 -15.16 12.88
CA VAL A 117 -3.11 -15.86 11.76
C VAL A 117 -2.35 -17.15 11.47
N PRO A 118 -3.04 -18.29 11.30
CA PRO A 118 -2.40 -19.52 10.83
C PRO A 118 -1.96 -19.35 9.37
N GLU A 119 -0.72 -19.73 9.08
CA GLU A 119 -0.14 -19.70 7.73
C GLU A 119 0.02 -21.12 7.18
N ARG A 120 -0.95 -22.01 7.47
CA ARG A 120 -0.85 -23.43 7.10
C ARG A 120 -0.97 -23.65 5.60
N ASP A 121 -1.76 -22.78 4.98
CA ASP A 121 -2.11 -22.74 3.56
C ASP A 121 -1.76 -21.34 3.03
N ALA A 122 -0.61 -20.80 3.46
CA ALA A 122 -0.23 -19.44 3.08
C ALA A 122 0.05 -19.36 1.58
N SER A 123 -0.65 -18.43 0.91
CA SER A 123 -0.41 -18.11 -0.48
C SER A 123 0.94 -17.39 -0.64
N MET A 124 1.48 -17.39 -1.86
CA MET A 124 2.74 -16.74 -2.21
C MET A 124 2.53 -15.68 -3.29
N VAL A 125 3.41 -14.69 -3.29
CA VAL A 125 3.54 -13.70 -4.36
C VAL A 125 4.79 -14.05 -5.13
N GLU A 126 4.59 -14.45 -6.38
CA GLU A 126 5.64 -14.82 -7.31
C GLU A 126 6.05 -13.59 -8.14
N PRO A 127 7.34 -13.24 -8.22
CA PRO A 127 7.83 -12.21 -9.12
C PRO A 127 7.57 -12.58 -10.60
N ASP A 128 7.15 -11.61 -11.42
CA ASP A 128 6.78 -11.85 -12.82
C ASP A 128 7.91 -12.50 -13.63
N ILE A 129 9.16 -12.07 -13.43
CA ILE A 129 10.32 -12.65 -14.13
C ILE A 129 10.58 -14.14 -13.79
N ILE A 130 10.06 -14.61 -12.65
CA ILE A 130 10.09 -16.02 -12.28
C ILE A 130 8.88 -16.73 -12.90
N ALA A 131 7.69 -16.13 -12.83
CA ALA A 131 6.46 -16.70 -13.39
C ALA A 131 6.50 -16.87 -14.93
N GLU A 132 7.23 -16.01 -15.63
CA GLU A 132 7.40 -16.04 -17.09
C GLU A 132 8.33 -17.16 -17.59
N ASP A 133 9.14 -17.74 -16.71
CA ASP A 133 10.04 -18.86 -17.02
C ASP A 133 9.56 -20.14 -16.34
N PRO A 134 9.11 -21.17 -17.10
CA PRO A 134 8.59 -22.40 -16.52
C PRO A 134 9.55 -23.14 -15.59
N GLU A 135 10.86 -23.10 -15.84
CA GLU A 135 11.85 -23.76 -14.98
C GLU A 135 12.07 -22.98 -13.68
N LEU A 136 12.03 -21.65 -13.72
CA LEU A 136 12.13 -20.82 -12.52
C LEU A 136 10.85 -20.91 -11.68
N HIS A 137 9.68 -20.92 -12.32
CA HIS A 137 8.39 -21.12 -11.67
C HIS A 137 8.34 -22.44 -10.89
N GLU A 138 8.77 -23.55 -11.50
CA GLU A 138 8.81 -24.86 -10.82
C GLU A 138 9.74 -24.84 -9.60
N LYS A 139 10.93 -24.24 -9.73
CA LYS A 139 11.88 -24.07 -8.60
C LYS A 139 11.30 -23.21 -7.49
N PHE A 140 10.55 -22.17 -7.84
CA PHE A 140 9.88 -21.31 -6.86
C PHE A 140 8.83 -22.10 -6.08
N LEU A 141 7.94 -22.81 -6.78
CA LEU A 141 6.92 -23.65 -6.16
C LEU A 141 7.51 -24.73 -5.25
N GLU A 142 8.56 -25.43 -5.70
CA GLU A 142 9.25 -26.44 -4.88
C GLU A 142 9.80 -25.85 -3.58
N ALA A 143 10.47 -24.69 -3.66
CA ALA A 143 11.06 -24.03 -2.51
C ALA A 143 10.02 -23.51 -1.53
N THR A 144 8.96 -22.85 -2.03
CA THR A 144 7.89 -22.33 -1.18
C THR A 144 7.08 -23.44 -0.52
N GLN A 145 6.88 -24.55 -1.23
CA GLN A 145 6.21 -25.73 -0.71
C GLN A 145 7.00 -26.36 0.45
N ALA A 146 8.30 -26.57 0.26
CA ALA A 146 9.18 -27.10 1.30
C ALA A 146 9.19 -26.20 2.55
N SER A 147 9.20 -24.89 2.37
CA SER A 147 9.08 -23.92 3.48
C SER A 147 7.75 -24.04 4.23
N LEU A 148 6.63 -24.24 3.54
CA LEU A 148 5.30 -24.37 4.13
C LEU A 148 5.15 -25.70 4.91
N GLU A 149 5.69 -26.78 4.37
CA GLU A 149 5.77 -28.08 5.06
C GLU A 149 6.60 -27.98 6.33
N ALA A 150 7.80 -27.41 6.25
CA ALA A 150 8.65 -27.15 7.41
C ALA A 150 7.96 -26.26 8.46
N TYR A 151 7.23 -25.23 8.02
CA TYR A 151 6.42 -24.39 8.92
C TYR A 151 5.38 -25.21 9.68
N ASN A 152 4.65 -26.08 8.98
CA ASN A 152 3.59 -26.91 9.57
C ASN A 152 4.15 -27.92 10.58
N GLU A 153 5.26 -28.58 10.25
CA GLU A 153 5.97 -29.50 11.14
C GLU A 153 6.47 -28.78 12.41
N LEU A 154 7.16 -27.64 12.24
CA LEU A 154 7.63 -26.83 13.37
C LEU A 154 6.47 -26.33 14.22
N GLN A 155 5.39 -25.85 13.60
CA GLN A 155 4.22 -25.37 14.33
C GLN A 155 3.61 -26.48 15.20
N GLN A 156 3.48 -27.69 14.66
CA GLN A 156 2.94 -28.83 15.40
C GLN A 156 3.84 -29.20 16.58
N ALA A 157 5.14 -29.42 16.33
CA ALA A 157 6.10 -29.77 17.38
C ALA A 157 6.17 -28.70 18.48
N LEU A 158 6.10 -27.42 18.12
CA LEU A 158 6.07 -26.32 19.08
C LEU A 158 4.75 -26.26 19.86
N GLN A 159 3.60 -26.60 19.27
CA GLN A 159 2.33 -26.68 19.99
C GLN A 159 2.36 -27.77 21.06
N GLU A 160 2.97 -28.92 20.77
CA GLU A 160 3.20 -30.00 21.73
C GLU A 160 4.18 -29.55 22.83
N LYS A 161 5.29 -28.90 22.45
CA LYS A 161 6.28 -28.36 23.39
C LYS A 161 5.69 -27.34 24.37
N PHE A 162 4.72 -26.54 23.93
CA PHE A 162 4.03 -25.55 24.75
C PHE A 162 2.70 -26.06 25.31
N ALA A 163 2.46 -27.37 25.36
CA ALA A 163 1.18 -27.95 25.83
C ALA A 163 0.78 -27.46 27.23
N ASP A 164 1.77 -27.28 28.12
CA ASP A 164 1.60 -26.84 29.51
C ASP A 164 1.22 -25.36 29.66
N GLU A 165 1.26 -24.56 28.59
CA GLU A 165 0.79 -23.17 28.64
C GLU A 165 -0.75 -23.15 28.77
N PRO A 166 -1.30 -22.70 29.92
CA PRO A 166 -2.74 -22.76 30.16
C PRO A 166 -3.53 -21.79 29.27
N LYS A 167 -2.91 -20.70 28.80
CA LYS A 167 -3.56 -19.75 27.89
C LYS A 167 -3.41 -20.21 26.46
N ALA A 168 -4.46 -20.82 25.92
CA ALA A 168 -4.50 -21.32 24.54
C ALA A 168 -4.08 -20.28 23.48
N THR A 169 -4.39 -19.00 23.69
CA THR A 169 -3.98 -17.90 22.81
C THR A 169 -2.47 -17.64 22.85
N LEU A 170 -1.86 -17.65 24.04
CA LEU A 170 -0.42 -17.50 24.22
C LEU A 170 0.34 -18.71 23.67
N ARG A 171 -0.17 -19.92 23.91
CA ARG A 171 0.37 -21.18 23.36
C ARG A 171 0.45 -21.15 21.84
N ARG A 172 -0.67 -20.83 21.17
CA ARG A 172 -0.72 -20.71 19.70
C ARG A 172 0.23 -19.62 19.19
N LYS A 173 0.30 -18.49 19.88
CA LYS A 173 1.15 -17.36 19.53
C LYS A 173 2.64 -17.69 19.64
N GLN A 174 3.06 -18.36 20.72
CA GLN A 174 4.45 -18.79 20.92
C GLN A 174 4.89 -19.80 19.85
N ALA A 175 4.05 -20.79 19.54
CA ALA A 175 4.34 -21.74 18.47
C ALA A 175 4.46 -21.06 17.10
N ARG A 176 3.45 -20.26 16.70
CA ARG A 176 3.43 -19.59 15.39
C ARG A 176 4.57 -18.60 15.20
N GLN A 177 4.90 -17.80 16.22
CA GLN A 177 5.91 -16.76 16.08
C GLN A 177 7.32 -17.31 15.89
N ALA A 178 7.58 -18.54 16.34
CA ALA A 178 8.83 -19.26 16.13
C ALA A 178 8.80 -20.07 14.82
N ALA A 179 7.72 -20.81 14.55
CA ALA A 179 7.57 -21.60 13.32
C ALA A 179 7.71 -20.75 12.05
N ARG A 180 7.19 -19.51 12.04
CA ARG A 180 7.28 -18.60 10.88
C ARG A 180 8.71 -18.21 10.48
N ALA A 181 9.74 -18.58 11.23
CA ALA A 181 11.13 -18.30 10.88
C ALA A 181 11.56 -18.95 9.55
N VAL A 182 10.84 -19.97 9.08
CA VAL A 182 11.12 -20.66 7.79
C VAL A 182 10.23 -20.18 6.64
N LEU A 183 9.28 -19.27 6.90
CA LEU A 183 8.43 -18.72 5.85
C LEU A 183 9.23 -17.75 4.96
N PRO A 184 9.11 -17.84 3.62
CA PRO A 184 9.90 -17.03 2.70
C PRO A 184 9.37 -15.59 2.61
N ASN A 185 10.20 -14.68 2.08
CA ASN A 185 9.80 -13.30 1.78
C ASN A 185 8.59 -13.20 0.85
N ALA A 186 8.41 -14.19 -0.03
CA ALA A 186 7.28 -14.29 -0.96
C ALA A 186 5.93 -14.55 -0.28
N THR A 187 5.90 -14.92 1.01
CA THR A 187 4.63 -15.19 1.73
C THR A 187 3.67 -14.00 1.58
N GLU A 188 2.44 -14.26 1.16
CA GLU A 188 1.41 -13.22 1.03
C GLU A 188 1.22 -12.50 2.36
N THR A 189 1.02 -11.19 2.29
CA THR A 189 0.47 -10.42 3.38
C THR A 189 -0.63 -9.48 2.91
N LYS A 190 -1.38 -8.98 3.89
CA LYS A 190 -2.53 -8.11 3.68
C LYS A 190 -2.36 -6.91 4.59
N ILE A 191 -2.57 -5.71 4.08
CA ILE A 191 -2.28 -4.48 4.84
C ILE A 191 -3.30 -3.39 4.51
N VAL A 192 -3.75 -2.71 5.55
CA VAL A 192 -4.44 -1.43 5.43
C VAL A 192 -3.39 -0.33 5.54
N VAL A 193 -3.39 0.60 4.58
CA VAL A 193 -2.47 1.74 4.51
C VAL A 193 -3.29 3.02 4.44
N THR A 194 -3.15 3.89 5.43
CA THR A 194 -3.77 5.22 5.45
C THR A 194 -2.71 6.30 5.35
N GLY A 195 -2.92 7.27 4.48
CA GLY A 195 -2.05 8.42 4.33
C GLY A 195 -2.77 9.70 3.96
N ASN A 196 -2.18 10.82 4.33
CA ASN A 196 -2.58 12.10 3.77
C ASN A 196 -2.01 12.29 2.36
N TYR A 197 -2.51 13.26 1.60
CA TYR A 197 -2.10 13.42 0.21
C TYR A 197 -0.61 13.73 0.07
N ARG A 198 -0.02 14.51 0.98
CA ARG A 198 1.42 14.78 0.98
C ARG A 198 2.24 13.49 1.13
N ALA A 199 1.84 12.61 2.05
CA ALA A 199 2.49 11.31 2.26
C ALA A 199 2.35 10.40 1.03
N TRP A 200 1.17 10.38 0.40
CA TRP A 200 0.94 9.65 -0.84
C TRP A 200 1.79 10.18 -1.99
N ARG A 201 1.86 11.50 -2.20
CA ARG A 201 2.72 12.10 -3.23
C ARG A 201 4.18 11.73 -3.04
N HIS A 202 4.69 11.80 -1.80
CA HIS A 202 6.06 11.39 -1.50
C HIS A 202 6.30 9.90 -1.76
N PHE A 203 5.37 9.03 -1.33
CA PHE A 203 5.46 7.59 -1.61
C PHE A 203 5.54 7.30 -3.11
N ILE A 204 4.66 7.92 -3.90
CA ILE A 204 4.61 7.73 -5.35
C ILE A 204 5.92 8.20 -5.98
N ALA A 205 6.41 9.39 -5.66
CA ALA A 205 7.68 9.88 -6.22
C ALA A 205 8.87 8.97 -5.89
N MET A 206 8.95 8.45 -4.67
CA MET A 206 10.04 7.58 -4.24
C MET A 206 9.94 6.15 -4.78
N ARG A 207 8.74 5.67 -5.11
CA ARG A 207 8.49 4.23 -5.37
C ARG A 207 7.98 3.93 -6.76
N ALA A 208 7.34 4.87 -7.44
CA ALA A 208 7.03 4.78 -8.86
C ALA A 208 8.23 5.22 -9.72
N SER A 209 9.47 4.86 -9.34
CA SER A 209 10.69 5.26 -10.05
C SER A 209 11.48 4.04 -10.53
N GLU A 210 12.36 4.23 -11.51
CA GLU A 210 13.23 3.17 -12.04
C GLU A 210 14.19 2.58 -10.99
N HIS A 211 14.42 3.29 -9.88
CA HIS A 211 15.33 2.87 -8.81
C HIS A 211 14.65 1.97 -7.77
N ALA A 212 13.32 1.88 -7.78
CA ALA A 212 12.57 1.07 -6.83
C ALA A 212 12.48 -0.40 -7.29
N ASP A 213 12.35 -1.31 -6.32
CA ASP A 213 12.00 -2.70 -6.60
C ASP A 213 10.69 -2.77 -7.40
N VAL A 214 10.63 -3.69 -8.37
CA VAL A 214 9.54 -3.79 -9.32
C VAL A 214 8.19 -4.07 -8.66
N GLU A 215 8.16 -4.81 -7.54
CA GLU A 215 6.91 -5.15 -6.84
C GLU A 215 6.31 -3.90 -6.16
N ILE A 216 7.13 -3.14 -5.43
CA ILE A 216 6.66 -1.91 -4.75
C ILE A 216 6.39 -0.79 -5.76
N ARG A 217 7.08 -0.78 -6.90
CA ARG A 217 6.80 0.11 -8.03
C ARG A 217 5.42 -0.17 -8.62
N GLY A 218 5.09 -1.44 -8.88
CA GLY A 218 3.75 -1.84 -9.33
C GLY A 218 2.66 -1.40 -8.35
N LEU A 219 2.88 -1.56 -7.04
CA LEU A 219 1.98 -1.04 -6.01
C LEU A 219 1.84 0.49 -6.08
N ALA A 220 2.94 1.23 -6.25
CA ALA A 220 2.92 2.68 -6.30
C ALA A 220 2.14 3.22 -7.51
N ILE A 221 2.32 2.61 -8.68
CA ILE A 221 1.58 2.93 -9.90
C ILE A 221 0.09 2.67 -9.72
N GLU A 222 -0.29 1.52 -9.17
CA GLU A 222 -1.70 1.19 -8.98
C GLU A 222 -2.38 2.11 -7.95
N CYS A 223 -1.70 2.44 -6.85
CA CYS A 223 -2.16 3.47 -5.91
C CYS A 223 -2.33 4.83 -6.61
N LEU A 224 -1.37 5.25 -7.44
CA LEU A 224 -1.44 6.50 -8.17
C LEU A 224 -2.68 6.56 -9.09
N ARG A 225 -2.97 5.51 -9.86
CA ARG A 225 -4.16 5.48 -10.72
C ARG A 225 -5.45 5.71 -9.93
N GLN A 226 -5.60 5.00 -8.81
CA GLN A 226 -6.79 5.16 -7.97
C GLN A 226 -6.84 6.55 -7.30
N LEU A 227 -5.69 7.11 -6.92
CA LEU A 227 -5.58 8.47 -6.39
C LEU A 227 -5.93 9.54 -7.43
N GLN A 228 -5.49 9.39 -8.69
CA GLN A 228 -5.84 10.28 -9.80
C GLN A 228 -7.33 10.27 -10.11
N GLN A 229 -7.99 9.12 -9.95
CA GLN A 229 -9.45 9.03 -10.10
C GLN A 229 -10.19 9.64 -8.90
N ALA A 230 -9.71 9.40 -7.68
CA ALA A 230 -10.42 9.79 -6.47
C ALA A 230 -10.19 11.26 -6.06
N VAL A 231 -9.02 11.82 -6.39
CA VAL A 231 -8.55 13.15 -5.95
C VAL A 231 -7.75 13.83 -7.09
N PRO A 232 -8.35 14.03 -8.28
CA PRO A 232 -7.64 14.40 -9.51
C PRO A 232 -6.82 15.69 -9.38
N ASN A 233 -7.33 16.70 -8.65
CA ASN A 233 -6.65 18.00 -8.56
C ASN A 233 -5.36 17.96 -7.71
N VAL A 234 -5.11 16.85 -7.00
CA VAL A 234 -3.93 16.66 -6.14
C VAL A 234 -2.91 15.72 -6.76
N PHE A 235 -3.29 14.85 -7.70
CA PHE A 235 -2.40 13.83 -8.28
C PHE A 235 -2.34 13.85 -9.82
N GLY A 236 -3.13 14.70 -10.47
CA GLY A 236 -3.21 14.79 -11.93
C GLY A 236 -1.93 15.30 -12.61
N ASP A 237 -0.98 15.82 -11.84
CA ASP A 237 0.34 16.26 -12.30
C ASP A 237 1.35 15.12 -12.48
N PHE A 238 1.06 13.92 -11.97
CA PHE A 238 1.90 12.75 -12.20
C PHE A 238 1.61 12.15 -13.58
N GLU A 239 2.66 11.94 -14.37
CA GLU A 239 2.59 11.26 -15.66
C GLU A 239 3.14 9.84 -15.53
N ILE A 240 2.31 8.85 -15.86
CA ILE A 240 2.72 7.44 -15.92
C ILE A 240 3.31 7.15 -17.29
N THR A 241 4.49 6.53 -17.32
CA THR A 241 5.22 6.15 -18.54
C THR A 241 5.68 4.70 -18.45
N GLU A 242 5.68 4.02 -19.60
CA GLU A 242 6.13 2.63 -19.73
C GLU A 242 7.62 2.58 -20.10
N LEU A 243 8.37 1.72 -19.41
CA LEU A 243 9.77 1.43 -19.69
C LEU A 243 9.90 0.36 -20.77
N ARG A 244 11.14 0.12 -21.21
CA ARG A 244 11.44 -0.88 -22.25
C ARG A 244 11.11 -2.31 -21.84
N ASP A 245 11.11 -2.60 -20.54
CA ASP A 245 10.79 -3.92 -19.98
C ASP A 245 9.28 -4.10 -19.73
N GLY A 246 8.43 -3.14 -20.15
CA GLY A 246 6.98 -3.17 -19.94
C GLY A 246 6.53 -2.71 -18.55
N THR A 247 7.45 -2.42 -17.65
CA THR A 247 7.11 -1.89 -16.32
C THR A 247 6.85 -0.39 -16.37
N GLU A 248 6.09 0.13 -15.43
CA GLU A 248 5.69 1.54 -15.42
C GLU A 248 6.38 2.34 -14.32
N VAL A 249 6.65 3.61 -14.61
CA VAL A 249 7.13 4.63 -13.67
C VAL A 249 6.24 5.86 -13.73
N ALA A 250 6.30 6.72 -12.72
CA ALA A 250 5.60 7.99 -12.70
C ALA A 250 6.53 9.14 -12.32
N SER A 251 6.38 10.27 -12.99
CA SER A 251 7.12 11.50 -12.68
C SER A 251 6.19 12.70 -12.56
N SER A 252 6.60 13.73 -11.83
CA SER A 252 5.84 14.97 -11.66
C SER A 252 6.79 16.17 -11.67
N PRO A 253 6.40 17.30 -12.29
CA PRO A 253 7.21 18.53 -12.25
C PRO A 253 7.26 19.17 -10.86
N TYR A 254 6.37 18.78 -9.95
CA TYR A 254 6.26 19.36 -8.60
C TYR A 254 6.90 18.49 -7.52
N VAL A 255 7.59 17.41 -7.89
CA VAL A 255 8.35 16.59 -6.95
C VAL A 255 9.81 16.54 -7.38
N THR A 256 10.67 17.11 -6.54
CA THR A 256 12.13 17.20 -6.79
C THR A 256 12.93 16.13 -6.07
N GLU A 257 12.29 15.30 -5.25
CA GLU A 257 12.91 14.21 -4.48
C GLU A 257 12.28 12.88 -4.92
N GLY A 258 13.06 12.05 -5.62
CA GLY A 258 12.67 10.74 -6.16
C GLY A 258 13.84 10.07 -6.85
#